data_AF-A0A8C5Z4F9-F1
#
_entry.id   AF-A0A8C5Z4F9-F1
#
_cell.length_a   1.000
_cell.length_b   1.000
_cell.length_c   1.000
_cell.angle_alpha   90.00
_cell.angle_beta   90.00
_cell.angle_gamma   90.00
#
_symmetry.space_group_name_H-M   'P 1'
#
loop_
_entity.id
_entity.type
_entity.pdbx_description
1 polymer ?
#
loop_
_entity_poly.entity_id
_entity_poly.type
_entity_poly.pdbx_seq_one_letter_code
_entity_poly.pdbx_strand_id
1 'polypeptide(L)' 'LHSHLSWAASVFAGVQCEVQLVESGGGLVQPGGSLRLSCAASGFTFSNYWMYWFRQAPGKG' A
#
# COMPACT_ATOMS: atom_id res chain seq x y z
N LEU A 1 -9.18 37.04 -34.26
CA LEU A 1 -10.01 35.88 -33.85
C LEU A 1 -9.21 34.56 -33.85
N HIS A 2 -7.94 34.56 -33.42
CA HIS A 2 -7.12 33.34 -33.30
C HIS A 2 -6.35 33.27 -31.95
N SER A 3 -6.74 34.09 -30.97
CA SER A 3 -6.04 34.25 -29.68
C SER A 3 -6.83 33.72 -28.48
N HIS A 4 -7.98 33.07 -28.69
CA HIS A 4 -8.92 32.71 -27.62
C HIS A 4 -8.92 31.21 -27.21
N LEU A 5 -8.16 30.34 -27.87
CA LEU A 5 -8.15 28.89 -27.58
C LEU A 5 -7.04 28.45 -26.63
N SER A 6 -6.22 29.37 -26.11
CA SER A 6 -4.97 29.03 -25.41
C SER A 6 -5.10 28.77 -23.89
N TRP A 7 -6.30 28.87 -23.29
CA TRP A 7 -6.41 28.90 -21.81
C TRP A 7 -7.25 27.79 -21.17
N ALA A 8 -7.83 26.85 -21.92
CA ALA A 8 -8.75 25.86 -21.36
C ALA A 8 -8.22 24.42 -21.36
N ALA A 9 -6.95 24.22 -21.03
CA ALA A 9 -6.46 22.92 -20.56
C ALA A 9 -6.36 22.97 -19.03
N SER A 10 -7.50 22.87 -18.34
CA SER A 10 -7.55 22.73 -16.89
C SER A 10 -6.97 21.38 -16.48
N VAL A 11 -5.65 21.32 -16.31
CA VAL A 11 -4.98 20.16 -15.71
C VAL A 11 -5.21 20.22 -14.22
N PHE A 12 -6.22 19.49 -13.74
CA PHE A 12 -6.30 19.15 -12.32
C PHE A 12 -5.17 18.16 -12.03
N ALA A 13 -4.01 18.67 -11.61
CA ALA A 13 -2.96 17.85 -11.04
C ALA A 13 -3.44 17.31 -9.69
N GLY A 14 -4.17 16.19 -9.72
CA GLY A 14 -4.52 15.46 -8.51
C GLY A 14 -3.24 14.94 -7.87
N VAL A 15 -2.95 15.36 -6.63
CA VAL A 15 -1.94 14.70 -5.80
C VAL A 15 -2.42 13.28 -5.54
N GLN A 16 -1.71 12.29 -6.09
CA GLN A 16 -1.88 10.88 -5.72
C GLN A 16 -0.87 10.59 -4.61
N CYS A 17 -1.35 10.43 -3.38
CA CYS A 17 -0.49 9.92 -2.29
C CYS A 17 -0.38 8.41 -2.42
N GLU A 18 0.81 7.91 -2.70
CA GLU A 18 1.07 6.47 -2.75
C GLU A 18 1.14 5.91 -1.32
N VAL A 19 0.37 4.86 -1.06
CA VAL A 19 0.45 4.07 0.17
C VAL A 19 1.28 2.84 -0.10
N GLN A 20 2.30 2.59 0.70
CA GLN A 20 3.12 1.38 0.61
C GLN A 20 3.02 0.56 1.89
N LEU A 21 2.90 -0.75 1.72
CA LEU A 21 3.00 -1.77 2.77
C LEU A 21 4.13 -2.72 2.40
N VAL A 22 5.13 -2.85 3.26
CA VAL A 22 6.29 -3.70 3.04
C VAL A 22 6.33 -4.77 4.12
N GLU A 23 6.08 -6.02 3.72
CA GLU A 23 6.13 -7.17 4.61
C GLU A 23 7.49 -7.87 4.56
N SER A 24 7.94 -8.35 5.72
CA SER A 24 9.22 -9.05 5.87
C SER A 24 9.14 -10.12 6.95
N GLY A 25 10.12 -11.03 6.97
CA GLY A 25 10.19 -12.12 7.94
C GLY A 25 9.38 -13.37 7.55
N GLY A 26 8.89 -13.46 6.32
CA GLY A 26 8.35 -14.70 5.77
C GLY A 26 9.45 -15.73 5.48
N GLY A 27 9.11 -17.02 5.48
CA GLY A 27 10.06 -18.09 5.13
C GLY A 27 9.70 -19.46 5.70
N LEU A 28 10.57 -20.43 5.42
CA LEU A 28 10.46 -21.78 5.97
C LEU A 28 11.08 -21.82 7.38
N VAL A 29 10.29 -22.26 8.36
CA VAL A 29 10.78 -22.53 9.72
C VAL A 29 10.61 -23.99 10.06
N GLN A 30 11.44 -24.48 10.98
CA GLN A 30 11.28 -25.83 11.51
C GLN A 30 9.94 -25.94 12.24
N PRO A 31 9.25 -27.11 12.15
CA PRO A 31 8.06 -27.37 12.94
C PRO A 31 8.32 -27.15 14.43
N GLY A 32 7.43 -26.42 15.11
CA GLY A 32 7.59 -26.06 16.53
C GLY A 32 8.49 -24.85 16.80
N GLY A 33 9.15 -24.30 15.78
CA GLY A 33 9.87 -23.03 15.86
C GLY A 33 8.92 -21.82 15.83
N SER A 34 9.45 -20.64 16.16
CA SER A 34 8.73 -19.37 16.04
C SER A 34 9.22 -18.59 14.82
N LEU A 35 8.30 -17.93 14.12
CA LEU A 35 8.61 -16.99 13.04
C LEU A 35 8.10 -15.61 13.43
N ARG A 36 8.86 -14.57 13.12
CA ARG A 36 8.46 -13.17 13.31
C ARG A 36 8.19 -12.53 11.96
N LEU A 37 6.96 -12.08 11.76
CA LEU A 37 6.57 -11.24 10.64
C LEU A 37 6.69 -9.76 11.03
N SER A 38 6.92 -8.88 10.06
CA SER A 38 6.95 -7.43 10.27
C SER A 38 6.38 -6.72 9.05
N CYS A 39 5.58 -5.67 9.28
CA CYS A 39 4.98 -4.85 8.23
C CYS A 39 5.32 -3.38 8.51
N ALA A 40 5.93 -2.71 7.53
CA ALA A 40 6.19 -1.27 7.55
C ALA A 40 5.23 -0.58 6.58
N ALA A 41 4.68 0.56 7.00
CA ALA A 41 3.79 1.36 6.16
C ALA A 41 4.33 2.78 6.01
N SER A 42 4.12 3.35 4.83
CA SER A 42 4.41 4.74 4.51
C SER A 42 3.28 5.35 3.68
N GLY A 43 3.12 6.67 3.75
CA GLY A 43 2.05 7.39 3.07
C GLY A 43 0.76 7.56 3.89
N PHE A 44 0.66 6.94 5.07
CA PHE A 44 -0.43 7.15 6.03
C PHE A 44 0.02 6.89 7.48
N THR A 45 -0.73 7.42 8.46
CA THR A 45 -0.44 7.24 9.88
C THR A 45 -1.21 6.04 10.43
N PHE A 46 -0.49 5.04 10.97
CA PHE A 46 -1.09 3.85 11.57
C PHE A 46 -2.13 4.14 12.66
N SER A 47 -1.99 5.25 13.40
CA SER A 47 -2.86 5.57 14.54
C SER A 47 -4.35 5.65 14.19
N ASN A 48 -4.67 5.95 12.94
CA ASN A 48 -6.04 6.21 12.48
C ASN A 48 -6.64 5.02 11.72
N TYR A 49 -5.92 3.90 11.58
CA TYR A 49 -6.34 2.75 10.78
C TYR A 49 -6.10 1.42 11.49
N TRP A 50 -7.03 0.49 11.29
CA TRP A 50 -6.88 -0.87 11.79
C TRP A 50 -5.86 -1.64 10.96
N MET A 51 -5.00 -2.41 11.64
CA MET A 51 -4.03 -3.31 11.01
C MET A 51 -4.35 -4.74 11.43
N TYR A 52 -4.57 -5.61 10.44
CA TYR A 52 -4.90 -7.02 10.68
C TYR A 52 -3.97 -7.93 9.88
N TRP A 53 -3.63 -9.07 10.47
CA TRP A 53 -2.92 -10.14 9.77
C TRP A 53 -3.92 -11.13 9.17
N PHE A 54 -3.81 -11.36 7.86
CA PHE A 54 -4.59 -12.37 7.18
C PHE A 54 -3.73 -13.59 6.86
N ARG A 55 -4.32 -14.79 6.97
CA ARG A 55 -3.66 -16.04 6.59
C ARG A 55 -4.49 -16.73 5.53
N GLN A 56 -3.91 -16.86 4.34
CA GLN A 56 -4.52 -17.58 3.23
C GLN A 56 -3.76 -18.89 3.04
N ALA A 57 -4.44 -20.01 3.22
CA ALA A 57 -3.88 -21.31 2.87
C ALA A 57 -3.86 -21.48 1.34
N PRO A 58 -2.86 -22.18 0.78
CA PRO A 58 -2.84 -22.51 -0.65
C PRO A 58 -4.17 -23.14 -1.09
N GLY A 59 -4.71 -22.71 -2.23
CA GLY A 59 -5.95 -23.26 -2.81
C GLY A 59 -7.26 -22.72 -2.23
N LYS A 60 -7.21 -21.68 -1.40
CA LYS A 60 -8.42 -20.95 -0.97
C LYS A 60 -8.37 -19.53 -1.47
N GLY A 61 -9.19 -19.21 -2.46
CA GLY A 61 -9.42 -17.89 -3.05
C GLY A 61 -10.80 -17.84 -3.69
#